data_AF-A0A924V8B0-F1
#
_entry.id   AF-A0A924V8B0-F1
#
_cell.length_a   1.000
_cell.length_b   1.000
_cell.length_c   1.000
_cell.angle_alpha   90.00
_cell.angle_beta   90.00
_cell.angle_gamma   90.00
#
_symmetry.space_group_name_H-M   'P 1'
#
loop_
_entity.id
_entity.type
_entity.pdbx_description
1 polymer ?
#
loop_
_entity_poly.entity_id
_entity_poly.type
_entity_poly.pdbx_seq_one_letter_code
_entity_poly.pdbx_strand_id
1 'polypeptide(L)'
;MFHETSLIFCDYSKPHISDINNGWGREFYDFNLPKLLIELKTMNLKIIFRASKNSDSELIQSFQLAMALETEQLKLDPLVLEKGVNAVFANPHLGTYHVCEVDSQVIGSLLLTNEWSDWRNGTVWWIHSLYFQPEYRGQGLFSQMYQYVQQLAQNQKDVRGIRLYVDHSNVHAQAVYTKLGMNGDHYRLFEWMR
;
A
#
# COMPACT_ATOMS: atom_id res chain seq x y z
N MET A 1 -12.67 19.44 1.93
CA MET A 1 -13.13 18.33 2.78
C MET A 1 -12.36 17.13 2.29
N PHE A 2 -11.17 16.96 2.83
CA PHE A 2 -10.22 15.93 2.42
C PHE A 2 -10.69 14.65 3.08
N HIS A 3 -11.02 13.62 2.31
CA HIS A 3 -11.43 12.34 2.87
C HIS A 3 -10.14 11.61 3.17
N GLU A 4 -9.50 11.83 4.33
CA GLU A 4 -8.32 11.04 4.73
C GLU A 4 -8.69 9.56 4.75
N THR A 5 -8.50 8.93 3.60
CA THR A 5 -8.96 7.61 3.34
C THR A 5 -7.71 6.80 3.09
N SER A 6 -7.44 5.88 4.01
CA SER A 6 -6.72 4.66 3.69
C SER A 6 -7.63 3.82 2.78
N LEU A 7 -7.90 4.34 1.58
CA LEU A 7 -8.52 3.62 0.48
C LEU A 7 -7.43 2.75 -0.15
N ILE A 8 -7.15 1.64 0.53
CA ILE A 8 -6.34 0.55 -0.03
C ILE A 8 -7.17 -0.06 -1.16
N PHE A 9 -7.07 0.49 -2.36
CA PHE A 9 -7.50 -0.19 -3.56
C PHE A 9 -6.35 -1.07 -4.05
N CYS A 10 -6.45 -2.35 -3.71
CA CYS A 10 -5.98 -3.39 -4.62
C CYS A 10 -7.03 -3.42 -5.74
N ASP A 11 -6.90 -2.57 -6.75
CA ASP A 11 -7.79 -2.65 -7.91
C ASP A 11 -7.43 -3.93 -8.68
N TYR A 12 -8.34 -4.92 -8.63
CA TYR A 12 -8.25 -6.19 -9.36
C TYR A 12 -9.06 -6.12 -10.66
N SER A 13 -9.17 -4.96 -11.32
CA SER A 13 -9.69 -4.90 -12.68
C SER A 13 -8.71 -5.62 -13.63
N LYS A 14 -8.97 -6.91 -13.90
CA LYS A 14 -8.34 -7.62 -15.02
C LYS A 14 -8.53 -6.77 -16.29
N PRO A 15 -7.52 -6.58 -17.14
CA PRO A 15 -7.78 -6.09 -18.49
C PRO A 15 -8.72 -7.09 -19.18
N HIS A 16 -9.84 -6.60 -19.70
CA HIS A 16 -10.78 -7.36 -20.51
C HIS A 16 -10.07 -7.77 -21.81
N ILE A 17 -9.87 -9.08 -22.02
CA ILE A 17 -9.42 -9.65 -23.30
C ILE A 17 -10.62 -9.65 -24.27
N SER A 18 -11.08 -8.47 -24.67
CA SER A 18 -12.09 -8.33 -25.72
C SER A 18 -11.72 -7.34 -26.82
N ASP A 19 -10.63 -6.56 -26.67
CA ASP A 19 -10.32 -5.49 -27.62
C ASP A 19 -9.15 -5.80 -28.58
N ILE A 20 -8.61 -7.04 -28.54
CA ILE A 20 -7.60 -7.50 -29.51
C ILE A 20 -8.29 -8.41 -30.52
N ASN A 21 -9.12 -7.84 -31.41
CA ASN A 21 -9.54 -8.49 -32.64
C ASN A 21 -10.01 -7.44 -33.64
N ASN A 22 -9.07 -6.73 -34.27
CA ASN A 22 -9.26 -6.16 -35.60
C ASN A 22 -7.92 -6.19 -36.33
N GLY A 23 -7.83 -7.14 -37.25
CA GLY A 23 -6.59 -7.68 -37.79
C GLY A 23 -5.72 -6.72 -38.58
N TRP A 24 -4.41 -6.84 -38.36
CA TRP A 24 -3.34 -6.67 -39.34
C TRP A 24 -2.19 -7.62 -38.98
N GLY A 25 -1.71 -8.42 -39.95
CA GLY A 25 -0.37 -9.02 -39.96
C GLY A 25 -0.16 -10.40 -39.34
N ARG A 26 -0.51 -11.47 -40.06
CA ARG A 26 0.06 -12.81 -39.86
C ARG A 26 1.45 -12.85 -40.50
N GLU A 27 2.53 -12.65 -39.72
CA GLU A 27 3.88 -13.14 -40.10
C GLU A 27 4.95 -13.07 -38.98
N PHE A 28 4.57 -12.88 -37.71
CA PHE A 28 5.53 -12.86 -36.57
C PHE A 28 5.16 -13.81 -35.41
N TYR A 29 4.38 -14.86 -35.67
CA TYR A 29 3.94 -15.80 -34.64
C TYR A 29 4.61 -17.16 -34.79
N ASP A 30 5.88 -17.26 -34.39
CA ASP A 30 6.47 -18.54 -33.99
C ASP A 30 7.31 -18.43 -32.72
N PHE A 31 7.00 -17.43 -31.88
CA PHE A 31 7.36 -17.46 -30.47
C PHE A 31 6.20 -18.06 -29.70
N ASN A 32 6.50 -19.07 -28.89
CA ASN A 32 5.58 -19.83 -28.06
C ASN A 32 5.00 -18.92 -26.95
N LEU A 33 4.09 -18.01 -27.34
CA LEU A 33 3.50 -16.97 -26.51
C LEU A 33 2.85 -17.51 -25.22
N PRO A 34 2.13 -18.65 -25.22
CA PRO A 34 1.58 -19.21 -23.99
C PRO A 34 2.66 -19.69 -23.03
N LYS A 35 3.77 -20.22 -23.55
CA LYS A 35 4.89 -20.70 -22.73
C LYS A 35 5.68 -19.53 -22.13
N LEU A 36 5.92 -18.47 -22.91
CA LEU A 36 6.55 -17.24 -22.43
C LEU A 36 5.67 -16.49 -21.39
N LEU A 37 4.35 -16.45 -21.61
CA LEU A 37 3.40 -15.86 -20.65
C LEU A 37 3.24 -16.69 -19.36
N ILE A 38 3.40 -18.01 -19.44
CA ILE A 38 3.42 -18.91 -18.27
C ILE A 38 4.78 -18.87 -17.55
N GLU A 39 5.89 -18.76 -18.29
CA GLU A 39 7.24 -18.59 -17.75
C GLU A 39 7.39 -17.21 -17.06
N LEU A 40 6.80 -16.14 -17.62
CA LEU A 40 6.73 -14.82 -16.97
C LEU A 40 5.87 -14.83 -15.70
N LYS A 41 4.79 -15.62 -15.66
CA LYS A 41 3.97 -15.83 -14.45
C LYS A 41 4.67 -16.63 -13.34
N THR A 42 5.81 -17.24 -13.64
CA THR A 42 6.57 -18.09 -12.72
C THR A 42 8.02 -17.63 -12.60
N MET A 43 8.27 -16.32 -12.70
CA MET A 43 9.49 -15.77 -12.10
C MET A 43 9.23 -15.69 -10.60
N ASN A 44 10.02 -16.42 -9.79
CA ASN A 44 10.10 -16.21 -8.35
C ASN A 44 10.71 -14.82 -8.11
N LEU A 45 9.92 -13.78 -8.37
CA LEU A 45 10.29 -12.39 -8.12
C LEU A 45 10.57 -12.28 -6.63
N LYS A 46 11.74 -11.75 -6.28
CA LYS A 46 12.13 -11.66 -4.88
C LYS A 46 11.39 -10.47 -4.26
N ILE A 47 10.35 -10.78 -3.48
CA ILE A 47 9.59 -9.77 -2.73
C ILE A 47 10.25 -9.58 -1.36
N ILE A 48 10.59 -8.33 -1.03
CA ILE A 48 11.18 -7.96 0.25
C ILE A 48 10.38 -6.81 0.85
N PHE A 49 9.99 -6.96 2.11
CA PHE A 49 9.44 -5.87 2.92
C PHE A 49 10.51 -5.41 3.91
N ARG A 50 10.77 -4.10 3.94
CA ARG A 50 11.80 -3.51 4.81
C ARG A 50 11.42 -2.12 5.27
N ALA A 51 12.05 -1.68 6.37
CA ALA A 51 12.04 -0.26 6.70
C ALA A 51 12.67 0.53 5.53
N SER A 52 12.09 1.69 5.26
CA SER A 52 12.61 2.61 4.25
C SER A 52 13.91 3.26 4.72
N LYS A 53 14.70 3.72 3.75
CA LYS A 53 15.90 4.55 3.94
C LYS A 53 15.67 5.92 3.30
N ASN A 54 16.48 6.92 3.66
CA ASN A 54 16.36 8.27 3.09
C ASN A 54 16.37 8.30 1.55
N SER A 55 17.09 7.38 0.90
CA SER A 55 17.10 7.29 -0.56
C SER A 55 15.81 6.74 -1.19
N ASP A 56 14.87 6.24 -0.38
CA ASP A 56 13.53 5.88 -0.86
C ASP A 56 12.57 7.10 -0.82
N SER A 57 12.96 8.25 -0.24
CA SER A 57 12.08 9.41 0.01
C SER A 57 11.41 9.95 -1.25
N GLU A 58 12.17 10.21 -2.31
CA GLU A 58 11.64 10.75 -3.58
C GLU A 58 10.57 9.83 -4.18
N LEU A 59 10.81 8.52 -4.12
CA LEU A 59 9.87 7.53 -4.63
C LEU A 59 8.62 7.45 -3.76
N ILE A 60 8.77 7.51 -2.43
CA ILE A 60 7.63 7.58 -1.50
C ILE A 60 6.79 8.83 -1.77
N GLN A 61 7.40 9.98 -2.03
CA GLN A 61 6.67 11.20 -2.42
C GLN A 61 5.86 10.97 -3.70
N SER A 62 6.44 10.31 -4.70
CA SER A 62 5.70 9.96 -5.93
C SER A 62 4.50 9.05 -5.66
N PHE A 63 4.62 8.11 -4.72
CA PHE A 63 3.51 7.24 -4.29
C PHE A 63 2.42 8.03 -3.57
N GLN A 64 2.78 8.99 -2.71
CA GLN A 64 1.78 9.83 -2.04
C GLN A 64 1.02 10.73 -3.02
N LEU A 65 1.72 11.30 -4.02
CA LEU A 65 1.08 12.07 -5.09
C LEU A 65 0.11 11.22 -5.90
N ALA A 66 0.56 10.02 -6.32
CA ALA A 66 -0.25 9.10 -7.10
C ALA A 66 -1.49 8.63 -6.31
N MET A 67 -1.29 8.22 -5.05
CA MET A 67 -2.36 7.81 -4.15
C MET A 67 -3.42 8.90 -4.00
N ALA A 68 -3.03 10.12 -3.63
CA ALA A 68 -3.98 11.22 -3.41
C ALA A 68 -4.78 11.57 -4.68
N LEU A 69 -4.15 11.49 -5.85
CA LEU A 69 -4.82 11.72 -7.13
C LEU A 69 -5.77 10.56 -7.48
N GLU A 70 -5.35 9.32 -7.30
CA GLU A 70 -6.13 8.12 -7.64
C GLU A 70 -7.35 7.93 -6.73
N THR A 71 -7.20 8.16 -5.42
CA THR A 71 -8.24 7.83 -4.43
C THR A 71 -9.18 8.99 -4.15
N GLU A 72 -8.66 10.21 -4.13
CA GLU A 72 -9.42 11.39 -3.71
C GLU A 72 -9.52 12.47 -4.80
N GLN A 73 -8.91 12.24 -5.99
CA GLN A 73 -8.76 13.25 -7.04
C GLN A 73 -8.11 14.55 -6.56
N LEU A 74 -7.21 14.42 -5.59
CA LEU A 74 -6.50 15.53 -5.00
C LEU A 74 -5.14 15.75 -5.66
N LYS A 75 -4.87 17.01 -5.97
CA LYS A 75 -3.54 17.47 -6.37
C LYS A 75 -2.87 18.09 -5.16
N LEU A 76 -1.99 17.32 -4.54
CA LEU A 76 -1.18 17.82 -3.42
C LEU A 76 -0.15 18.85 -3.92
N ASP A 77 0.20 19.80 -3.05
CA ASP A 77 1.36 20.65 -3.26
C ASP A 77 2.64 19.84 -3.06
N PRO A 78 3.49 19.65 -4.09
CA PRO A 78 4.71 18.85 -3.97
C PRO A 78 5.67 19.37 -2.90
N LEU A 79 5.77 20.68 -2.69
CA LEU A 79 6.69 21.27 -1.70
C LEU A 79 6.23 21.02 -0.26
N VAL A 80 4.91 21.00 -0.03
CA VAL A 80 4.34 20.64 1.28
C VAL A 80 4.52 19.16 1.54
N LEU A 81 4.25 18.32 0.54
CA LEU A 81 4.41 16.88 0.64
C LEU A 81 5.87 16.48 0.89
N GLU A 82 6.82 17.06 0.16
CA GLU A 82 8.24 16.82 0.34
C GLU A 82 8.66 17.08 1.80
N LYS A 83 8.26 18.24 2.35
CA LYS A 83 8.52 18.58 3.76
C LYS A 83 7.90 17.55 4.71
N GLY A 84 6.66 17.13 4.45
CA GLY A 84 5.96 16.15 5.26
C GLY A 84 6.65 14.79 5.27
N VAL A 85 6.99 14.25 4.10
CA VAL A 85 7.71 12.98 3.97
C VAL A 85 9.08 13.06 4.63
N ASN A 86 9.86 14.10 4.36
CA ASN A 86 11.19 14.28 4.95
C ASN A 86 11.14 14.49 6.47
N ALA A 87 10.06 15.07 7.02
CA ALA A 87 9.89 15.20 8.46
C ALA A 87 9.79 13.82 9.14
N VAL A 88 9.11 12.84 8.52
CA VAL A 88 9.03 11.46 9.06
C VAL A 88 10.42 10.83 9.14
N PHE A 89 11.24 11.00 8.10
CA PHE A 89 12.62 10.50 8.10
C PHE A 89 13.51 11.19 9.16
N ALA A 90 13.28 12.47 9.41
CA ALA A 90 14.02 13.24 10.41
C ALA A 90 13.55 12.98 11.86
N ASN A 91 12.30 12.57 12.05
CA ASN A 91 11.71 12.36 13.37
C ASN A 91 10.92 11.04 13.46
N PRO A 92 11.53 9.97 14.01
CA PRO A 92 10.89 8.67 14.17
C PRO A 92 9.60 8.68 15.00
N HIS A 93 9.36 9.71 15.81
CA HIS A 93 8.09 9.82 16.55
C HIS A 93 6.88 10.08 15.65
N LEU A 94 7.09 10.67 14.46
CA LEU A 94 6.02 10.88 13.47
C LEU A 94 5.61 9.57 12.79
N GLY A 95 6.50 8.57 12.77
CA GLY A 95 6.24 7.27 12.19
C GLY A 95 7.47 6.67 11.52
N THR A 96 7.26 5.56 10.82
CA THR A 96 8.29 4.90 10.02
C THR A 96 7.69 4.41 8.72
N TYR A 97 8.25 4.85 7.60
CA TYR A 97 7.91 4.30 6.30
C TYR A 97 8.52 2.91 6.13
N HIS A 98 7.74 1.99 5.57
CA HIS A 98 8.18 0.69 5.10
C HIS A 98 7.91 0.58 3.61
N VAL A 99 8.75 -0.16 2.89
CA VAL A 99 8.65 -0.32 1.44
C VAL A 99 8.55 -1.80 1.06
N CYS A 100 7.85 -2.04 -0.05
CA CYS A 100 7.86 -3.32 -0.75
C CYS A 100 8.79 -3.20 -1.95
N GLU A 101 9.77 -4.10 -2.00
CA GLU A 101 10.76 -4.19 -3.06
C GLU A 101 10.53 -5.49 -3.84
N VAL A 102 10.47 -5.38 -5.17
CA VAL A 102 10.39 -6.50 -6.11
C VAL A 102 11.59 -6.39 -7.03
N ASP A 103 12.46 -7.39 -7.02
CA ASP A 103 13.69 -7.43 -7.84
C ASP A 103 14.55 -6.16 -7.73
N SER A 104 14.77 -5.69 -6.50
CA SER A 104 15.52 -4.46 -6.16
C SER A 104 14.83 -3.14 -6.55
N GLN A 105 13.62 -3.19 -7.10
CA GLN A 105 12.79 -2.02 -7.35
C GLN A 105 11.76 -1.85 -6.24
N VAL A 106 11.72 -0.68 -5.62
CA VAL A 106 10.64 -0.33 -4.68
C VAL A 106 9.36 -0.06 -5.48
N ILE A 107 8.29 -0.76 -5.17
CA ILE A 107 7.02 -0.72 -5.93
C ILE A 107 5.82 -0.30 -5.08
N GLY A 108 6.05 -0.05 -3.79
CA GLY A 108 5.01 0.40 -2.87
C GLY A 108 5.58 0.78 -1.52
N SER A 109 4.80 1.53 -0.75
CA SER A 109 5.14 1.93 0.60
C SER A 109 3.93 1.89 1.53
N LEU A 110 4.20 1.87 2.82
CA LEU A 110 3.25 2.23 3.86
C LEU A 110 3.93 3.11 4.90
N LEU A 111 3.17 3.90 5.62
CA LEU A 111 3.62 4.61 6.80
C LEU A 111 3.01 3.94 8.05
N LEU A 112 3.83 3.58 9.02
CA LEU A 112 3.35 3.23 10.36
C LEU A 112 3.46 4.44 11.27
N THR A 113 2.34 4.92 11.81
CA THR A 113 2.32 5.97 12.85
C THR A 113 1.96 5.39 14.22
N ASN A 114 2.27 6.12 15.29
CA ASN A 114 2.13 5.64 16.66
C ASN A 114 0.93 6.29 17.36
N GLU A 115 0.09 5.48 18.00
CA GLU A 115 -0.89 5.92 18.99
C GLU A 115 -0.52 5.31 20.35
N TRP A 116 -0.21 6.16 21.34
CA TRP A 116 0.01 5.67 22.70
C TRP A 116 -1.32 5.36 23.39
N SER A 117 -1.47 4.15 23.90
CA SER A 117 -2.60 3.73 24.72
C SER A 117 -2.18 3.64 26.18
N ASP A 118 -2.67 4.57 26.98
CA ASP A 118 -2.57 4.54 28.44
C ASP A 118 -3.22 3.28 29.03
N TRP A 119 -4.36 2.84 28.50
CA TRP A 119 -5.07 1.63 28.95
C TRP A 119 -4.29 0.34 28.71
N ARG A 120 -3.41 0.31 27.72
CA ARG A 120 -2.59 -0.87 27.37
C ARG A 120 -1.13 -0.72 27.79
N ASN A 121 -0.78 0.44 28.34
CA ASN A 121 0.60 0.87 28.61
C ASN A 121 1.52 0.47 27.44
N GLY A 122 1.16 0.91 26.23
CA GLY A 122 1.82 0.49 25.01
C GLY A 122 1.26 1.17 23.76
N THR A 123 1.94 0.93 22.65
CA THR A 123 1.69 1.59 21.37
C THR A 123 0.75 0.77 20.50
N VAL A 124 -0.23 1.41 19.88
CA VAL A 124 -1.00 0.88 18.76
C VAL A 124 -0.44 1.51 17.49
N TRP A 125 -0.06 0.69 16.51
CA TRP A 125 0.37 1.21 15.22
C TRP A 125 -0.81 1.45 14.29
N TRP A 126 -0.75 2.55 13.56
CA TRP A 126 -1.67 2.83 12.46
C TRP A 126 -0.97 2.60 11.13
N ILE A 127 -1.57 1.77 10.28
CA ILE A 127 -1.21 1.69 8.87
C ILE A 127 -1.82 2.91 8.18
N HIS A 128 -0.94 3.83 7.79
CA HIS A 128 -1.24 5.05 7.06
C HIS A 128 -0.63 4.98 5.66
N SER A 129 -1.17 5.77 4.73
CA SER A 129 -0.53 6.07 3.44
C SER A 129 -0.01 4.83 2.67
N LEU A 130 -0.80 3.74 2.64
CA LEU A 130 -0.42 2.50 1.97
C LEU A 130 -0.70 2.57 0.47
N TYR A 131 0.32 2.35 -0.34
CA TYR A 131 0.23 2.40 -1.79
C TYR A 131 1.10 1.33 -2.43
N PHE A 132 0.59 0.74 -3.51
CA PHE A 132 1.34 -0.08 -4.45
C PHE A 132 1.11 0.46 -5.85
N GLN A 133 2.16 0.46 -6.66
CA GLN A 133 2.07 0.77 -8.09
C GLN A 133 1.01 -0.10 -8.77
N PRO A 134 0.18 0.45 -9.68
CA PRO A 134 -0.97 -0.25 -10.27
C PRO A 134 -0.64 -1.61 -10.87
N GLU A 135 0.51 -1.74 -11.51
CA GLU A 135 0.96 -2.94 -12.24
C GLU A 135 1.26 -4.12 -11.29
N TYR A 136 1.50 -3.83 -10.01
CA TYR A 136 1.80 -4.82 -8.96
C TYR A 136 0.57 -5.14 -8.10
N ARG A 137 -0.54 -4.44 -8.31
CA ARG A 137 -1.81 -4.74 -7.62
C ARG A 137 -2.34 -6.08 -8.11
N GLY A 138 -3.21 -6.66 -7.31
CA GLY A 138 -3.84 -7.91 -7.69
C GLY A 138 -3.05 -9.18 -7.34
N GLN A 139 -1.94 -9.05 -6.62
CA GLN A 139 -0.97 -10.13 -6.38
C GLN A 139 -0.82 -10.50 -4.90
N GLY A 140 -1.76 -10.07 -4.05
CA GLY A 140 -1.72 -10.34 -2.60
C GLY A 140 -0.62 -9.58 -1.84
N LEU A 141 0.01 -8.57 -2.44
CA LEU A 141 1.09 -7.79 -1.80
C LEU A 141 0.65 -7.11 -0.51
N PHE A 142 -0.59 -6.61 -0.44
CA PHE A 142 -1.12 -6.04 0.80
C PHE A 142 -1.13 -7.08 1.93
N SER A 143 -1.63 -8.29 1.68
CA SER A 143 -1.68 -9.35 2.69
C SER A 143 -0.28 -9.72 3.18
N GLN A 144 0.70 -9.78 2.28
CA GLN A 144 2.11 -10.04 2.63
C GLN A 144 2.72 -8.88 3.43
N MET A 145 2.48 -7.63 3.03
CA MET A 145 2.90 -6.44 3.77
C MET A 145 2.27 -6.39 5.16
N TYR A 146 0.99 -6.74 5.29
CA TYR A 146 0.31 -6.78 6.57
C TYR A 146 0.88 -7.88 7.49
N GLN A 147 1.16 -9.06 6.96
CA GLN A 147 1.84 -10.13 7.70
C GLN A 147 3.23 -9.70 8.18
N TYR A 148 3.99 -8.99 7.34
CA TYR A 148 5.25 -8.38 7.73
C TYR A 148 5.07 -7.40 8.91
N VAL A 149 4.07 -6.51 8.86
CA VAL A 149 3.76 -5.59 9.98
C VAL A 149 3.34 -6.35 11.24
N GLN A 150 2.56 -7.43 11.12
CA GLN A 150 2.19 -8.29 12.25
C GLN A 150 3.42 -8.92 12.90
N GLN A 151 4.38 -9.42 12.10
CA GLN A 151 5.64 -9.97 12.60
C GLN A 151 6.47 -8.91 13.32
N LEU A 152 6.54 -7.68 12.78
CA LEU A 152 7.19 -6.56 13.46
C LEU A 152 6.54 -6.28 14.82
N ALA A 153 5.21 -6.22 14.87
CA ALA A 153 4.47 -5.94 16.09
C ALA A 153 4.66 -7.04 17.15
N GLN A 154 4.67 -8.32 16.74
CA GLN A 154 4.92 -9.45 17.64
C GLN A 154 6.33 -9.44 18.25
N ASN A 155 7.30 -8.90 17.51
CA ASN A 155 8.69 -8.79 17.95
C ASN A 155 8.96 -7.56 18.85
N GLN A 156 8.00 -6.63 18.99
CA GLN A 156 8.12 -5.43 19.81
C GLN A 156 7.21 -5.50 21.04
N LYS A 157 7.83 -5.55 22.23
CA LYS A 157 7.12 -5.83 23.49
C LYS A 157 6.13 -4.75 23.91
N ASP A 158 6.29 -3.53 23.44
CA ASP A 158 5.46 -2.36 23.74
C ASP A 158 4.31 -2.17 22.73
N VAL A 159 4.34 -2.87 21.59
CA VAL A 159 3.26 -2.82 20.60
C VAL A 159 2.09 -3.69 21.04
N ARG A 160 0.88 -3.14 20.94
CA ARG A 160 -0.36 -3.72 21.49
C ARG A 160 -1.45 -3.94 20.44
N GLY A 161 -1.26 -3.45 19.23
CA GLY A 161 -2.21 -3.63 18.15
C GLY A 161 -1.82 -2.90 16.88
N ILE A 162 -2.57 -3.19 15.82
CA ILE A 162 -2.46 -2.54 14.52
C ILE A 162 -3.87 -2.09 14.11
N ARG A 163 -3.98 -0.87 13.62
CA ARG A 163 -5.23 -0.27 13.13
C ARG A 163 -5.03 0.32 11.73
N LEU A 164 -6.14 0.53 11.04
CA LEU A 164 -6.23 1.30 9.80
C LEU A 164 -7.63 1.91 9.71
N TYR A 165 -7.78 2.92 8.87
CA TYR A 165 -9.10 3.36 8.43
C TYR A 165 -9.44 2.72 7.09
N VAL A 166 -10.72 2.63 6.80
CA VAL A 166 -11.22 2.20 5.50
C VAL A 166 -12.51 2.91 5.20
N ASP A 167 -12.66 3.36 3.97
CA ASP A 167 -13.91 3.93 3.53
C ASP A 167 -15.04 2.90 3.61
N HIS A 168 -16.20 3.32 4.13
CA HIS A 168 -17.38 2.46 4.27
C HIS A 168 -17.88 1.90 2.94
N SER A 169 -17.65 2.60 1.83
CA SER A 169 -18.01 2.14 0.48
C SER A 169 -17.02 1.13 -0.10
N ASN A 170 -15.80 1.03 0.44
CA ASN A 170 -14.78 0.09 -0.04
C ASN A 170 -14.97 -1.31 0.56
N VAL A 171 -16.07 -1.95 0.14
CA VAL A 171 -16.45 -3.31 0.57
C VAL A 171 -15.38 -4.36 0.24
N HIS A 172 -14.58 -4.12 -0.81
CA HIS A 172 -13.51 -5.02 -1.18
C HIS A 172 -12.36 -5.01 -0.16
N ALA A 173 -11.87 -3.82 0.21
CA ALA A 173 -10.83 -3.68 1.22
C ALA A 173 -11.29 -4.21 2.57
N GLN A 174 -12.53 -3.90 2.98
CA GLN A 174 -13.14 -4.45 4.19
C GLN A 174 -13.11 -5.99 4.19
N ALA A 175 -13.51 -6.64 3.09
CA ALA A 175 -13.48 -8.09 2.97
C ALA A 175 -12.04 -8.67 3.05
N VAL A 176 -11.04 -7.96 2.52
CA VAL A 176 -9.63 -8.35 2.65
C VAL A 176 -9.18 -8.26 4.11
N TYR A 177 -9.47 -7.16 4.81
CA TYR A 177 -9.09 -6.98 6.21
C TYR A 177 -9.75 -7.99 7.13
N THR A 178 -11.05 -8.27 6.93
CA THR A 178 -11.77 -9.29 7.70
C THR A 178 -11.14 -10.67 7.52
N LYS A 179 -10.76 -11.03 6.29
CA LYS A 179 -10.02 -12.29 6.04
C LYS A 179 -8.66 -12.35 6.73
N LEU A 180 -8.04 -11.21 6.98
CA LEU A 180 -6.77 -11.09 7.71
C LEU A 180 -6.96 -10.97 9.24
N GLY A 181 -8.19 -11.10 9.74
CA GLY A 181 -8.50 -11.12 11.16
C GLY A 181 -8.76 -9.74 11.79
N MET A 182 -8.90 -8.69 10.98
CA MET A 182 -9.34 -7.38 11.47
C MET A 182 -10.87 -7.32 11.62
N ASN A 183 -11.35 -6.47 12.53
CA ASN A 183 -12.78 -6.14 12.67
C ASN A 183 -12.99 -4.62 12.61
N GLY A 184 -14.17 -4.21 12.12
CA GLY A 184 -14.53 -2.80 11.93
C GLY A 184 -15.70 -2.32 12.80
N ASP A 185 -16.17 -3.15 13.72
CA ASP A 185 -17.51 -2.99 14.33
C ASP A 185 -17.58 -1.99 15.49
N HIS A 186 -16.44 -1.41 15.90
CA HIS A 186 -16.34 -0.72 17.19
C HIS A 186 -16.40 0.81 17.15
N TYR A 187 -15.97 1.45 16.06
CA TYR A 187 -15.74 2.90 16.06
C TYR A 187 -16.21 3.59 14.79
N ARG A 188 -16.74 4.80 14.95
CA ARG A 188 -17.01 5.76 13.87
C ARG A 188 -16.03 6.92 13.99
N LEU A 189 -15.40 7.30 12.88
CA LEU A 189 -14.51 8.46 12.83
C LEU A 189 -15.32 9.75 12.77
N PHE A 190 -14.92 10.74 13.56
CA PHE A 190 -15.40 12.12 13.51
C PHE A 190 -14.19 13.02 13.33
N GLU A 191 -14.28 14.02 12.46
CA GLU A 191 -13.14 14.87 12.10
C GLU A 191 -13.48 16.36 12.18
N TRP A 192 -12.46 17.15 12.55
CA TRP A 192 -12.40 18.59 12.34
C TRP A 192 -10.98 18.90 11.87
N MET A 193 -10.86 19.38 10.63
CA MET A 193 -9.58 19.66 9.96
C MET A 193 -9.43 21.16 9.69
N ARG A 194 -8.19 21.67 9.71
CA ARG A 194 -7.85 23.07 9.42
C ARG A 194 -6.89 23.19 8.26
#